data_AF-A0A9P7Z848-F1
#
_entry.id   AF-A0A9P7Z848-F1
#
_cell.length_a   1.000
_cell.length_b   1.000
_cell.length_c   1.000
_cell.angle_alpha   90.00
_cell.angle_beta   90.00
_cell.angle_gamma   90.00
#
_symmetry.space_group_name_H-M   'P 1'
#
loop_
_entity.id
_entity.type
_entity.pdbx_description
1 polymer ?
#
loop_
_entity_poly.entity_id
_entity_poly.type
_entity_poly.pdbx_seq_one_letter_code
_entity_poly.pdbx_strand_id
1 'polypeptide(L)' 'SGVRGMVEPMIRNYKPFKSNNGWRPSRSNFWNQAMQTSSHFSCHQSNGRYLLCDLHDGIYRDGAVLTDPIIMSQNND' A
#
# COMPACT_ATOMS: atom_id res chain seq x y z
N SER A 1 19.91 -2.21 -29.22
CA SER A 1 19.70 -2.59 -27.81
C SER A 1 18.45 -1.89 -27.30
N GLY A 2 17.53 -2.60 -26.64
CA GLY A 2 16.29 -2.03 -26.10
C GLY A 2 16.27 -2.05 -24.57
N VAL A 3 15.68 -1.02 -23.96
CA VAL A 3 15.48 -0.94 -22.50
C VAL A 3 14.11 -1.53 -22.18
N ARG A 4 14.03 -2.38 -21.16
CA ARG A 4 12.76 -2.85 -20.60
C ARG A 4 12.35 -1.92 -19.47
N GLY A 5 11.14 -1.37 -19.57
CA GLY A 5 10.53 -0.55 -18.52
C GLY A 5 9.23 -1.18 -18.03
N MET A 6 8.94 -1.04 -16.74
CA MET A 6 7.62 -1.31 -16.19
C MET A 6 6.72 -0.11 -16.51
N VAL A 7 5.53 -0.36 -17.02
CA VAL A 7 4.58 0.69 -17.43
C VAL A 7 3.25 0.41 -16.76
N GLU A 8 2.74 1.41 -16.04
CA GLU A 8 1.43 1.39 -15.39
C GLU A 8 0.65 2.67 -15.74
N PRO A 9 -0.69 2.67 -15.65
CA PRO A 9 -1.50 3.86 -15.88
C PRO A 9 -1.13 5.00 -14.92
N MET A 10 -1.06 6.24 -15.43
CA MET A 10 -0.70 7.41 -14.62
C MET A 10 -1.72 7.69 -13.51
N ILE A 11 -1.27 7.66 -12.26
CA ILE A 11 -2.06 8.03 -11.08
C ILE A 11 -1.96 9.56 -10.87
N ARG A 12 -3.08 10.27 -11.01
CA ARG A 12 -3.10 11.75 -10.99
C ARG A 12 -3.10 12.37 -9.59
N ASN A 13 -3.63 11.66 -8.59
CA ASN A 13 -3.79 12.15 -7.21
C ASN A 13 -2.82 11.47 -6.24
N TYR A 14 -1.57 11.24 -6.67
CA TYR A 14 -0.59 10.49 -5.92
C TYR A 14 -0.31 11.11 -4.55
N LYS A 15 -0.55 10.37 -3.46
CA LYS A 15 -0.14 10.74 -2.11
C LYS A 15 0.45 9.53 -1.38
N PRO A 16 1.60 9.68 -0.71
CA PRO A 16 2.13 8.61 0.12
C PRO A 16 1.29 8.50 1.41
N PHE A 17 0.65 7.35 1.61
CA PHE A 17 -0.22 7.11 2.78
C PHE A 17 0.53 6.49 3.97
N LYS A 18 1.69 5.88 3.75
CA LYS A 18 2.56 5.35 4.81
C LYS A 18 4.04 5.51 4.44
N SER A 19 4.87 5.57 5.48
CA SER A 19 6.33 5.48 5.40
C SER A 19 6.74 4.25 6.20
N ASN A 20 7.73 3.50 5.70
CA ASN A 20 8.32 2.28 6.29
C ASN A 20 8.69 2.33 7.80
N ASN A 21 8.58 3.50 8.44
CA ASN A 21 8.87 3.69 9.86
C ASN A 21 7.62 3.57 10.77
N GLY A 22 6.50 3.04 10.26
CA GLY A 22 5.27 2.85 11.05
C GLY A 22 4.49 4.14 11.33
N TRP A 23 4.78 5.22 10.60
CA TRP A 23 4.12 6.51 10.78
C TRP A 23 2.64 6.45 10.39
N ARG A 24 1.79 7.03 11.24
CA ARG A 24 0.33 7.10 11.03
C ARG A 24 -0.10 8.56 11.02
N PRO A 25 -0.80 9.05 9.98
CA PRO A 25 -1.40 10.38 10.04
C PRO A 25 -2.45 10.43 11.16
N SER A 26 -2.33 11.42 12.05
CA SER A 26 -3.22 11.65 13.20
C SER A 26 -4.69 11.90 12.81
N ARG A 27 -4.98 12.22 11.55
CA ARG A 27 -6.35 12.45 11.06
C ARG A 27 -6.93 11.16 10.49
N SER A 28 -7.94 10.64 11.19
CA SER A 28 -8.82 9.55 10.78
C SER A 28 -9.61 9.96 9.52
N ASN A 29 -9.08 9.68 8.33
CA ASN A 29 -9.89 9.65 7.12
C ASN A 29 -10.26 8.18 6.84
N PHE A 30 -11.38 7.97 6.14
CA PHE A 30 -11.87 6.62 5.80
C PHE A 30 -10.80 5.75 5.14
N TRP A 31 -10.00 6.35 4.25
CA TRP A 31 -8.93 5.66 3.54
C TRP A 31 -7.79 5.19 4.44
N ASN A 32 -7.40 5.96 5.46
CA ASN A 32 -6.41 5.55 6.46
C ASN A 32 -6.86 4.32 7.25
N GLN A 33 -8.17 4.20 7.51
CA GLN A 33 -8.74 3.02 8.16
C GLN A 33 -8.80 1.84 7.18
N ALA A 34 -9.27 2.07 5.95
CA ALA A 34 -9.29 1.04 4.92
C ALA A 34 -7.88 0.46 4.67
N MET A 35 -6.86 1.31 4.50
CA MET A 35 -5.47 0.86 4.33
C MET A 35 -4.91 0.14 5.56
N GLN A 36 -5.35 0.49 6.78
CA GLN A 36 -4.96 -0.25 7.99
C GLN A 36 -5.64 -1.61 8.06
N THR A 37 -6.94 -1.68 7.76
CA THR A 37 -7.70 -2.92 7.72
C THR A 37 -7.18 -3.86 6.63
N SER A 38 -6.78 -3.35 5.46
CA SER A 38 -6.15 -4.15 4.40
C SER A 38 -4.80 -4.74 4.83
N SER A 39 -3.93 -3.95 5.48
CA SER A 39 -2.68 -4.47 6.07
C SER A 39 -2.96 -5.54 7.13
N HIS A 40 -3.93 -5.30 8.02
CA HIS A 40 -4.31 -6.26 9.06
C HIS A 40 -4.88 -7.55 8.47
N PHE A 41 -5.72 -7.43 7.45
CA PHE A 41 -6.31 -8.56 6.73
C PHE A 41 -5.25 -9.43 6.05
N SER A 42 -4.26 -8.83 5.38
CA SER A 42 -3.20 -9.61 4.72
C SER A 42 -2.39 -10.44 5.73
N CYS A 43 -2.09 -9.86 6.90
CA CYS A 43 -1.39 -10.54 7.98
C CYS A 43 -2.24 -11.68 8.55
N HIS A 44 -3.51 -11.42 8.85
CA HIS A 44 -4.42 -12.44 9.35
C HIS A 44 -4.60 -13.60 8.37
N GLN A 45 -4.88 -13.31 7.09
CA GLN A 45 -5.10 -14.31 6.05
C GLN A 45 -3.86 -15.17 5.77
N SER A 46 -2.67 -14.61 5.96
CA SER A 46 -1.40 -15.32 5.79
C SER A 46 -0.89 -16.02 7.04
N ASN A 47 -1.69 -16.08 8.12
CA ASN A 47 -1.28 -16.59 9.44
C ASN A 47 -0.02 -15.89 9.97
N GLY A 48 0.07 -14.59 9.78
CA GLY A 48 1.19 -13.76 10.24
C GLY A 48 2.37 -13.66 9.28
N ARG A 49 2.37 -14.42 8.18
CA ARG A 49 3.57 -14.56 7.32
C ARG A 49 3.86 -13.35 6.45
N TYR A 50 2.82 -12.68 5.96
CA TYR A 50 2.94 -11.59 5.01
C TYR A 50 2.13 -10.37 5.43
N LEU A 51 2.78 -9.22 5.45
CA LEU A 51 2.17 -7.94 5.78
C LEU A 51 2.24 -7.00 4.57
N LEU A 52 1.08 -6.60 4.07
CA LEU A 52 0.95 -5.61 3.01
C LEU A 52 1.19 -4.21 3.60
N CYS A 53 2.28 -3.58 3.17
CA CYS A 53 2.77 -2.27 3.61
C CYS A 53 2.99 -1.34 2.43
N ASP A 54 3.23 -0.06 2.74
CA ASP A 54 3.50 1.02 1.78
C ASP A 54 2.55 1.03 0.58
N LEU A 55 1.31 1.41 0.88
CA LEU A 55 0.31 1.69 -0.14
C LEU A 55 0.50 3.14 -0.57
N HIS A 56 1.11 3.35 -1.72
CA HIS A 56 1.00 4.61 -2.43
C HIS A 56 -0.33 4.62 -3.18
N ASP A 57 -1.11 5.68 -3.04
CA ASP A 57 -2.45 5.70 -3.64
C ASP A 57 -2.72 6.95 -4.47
N GLY A 58 -3.72 6.81 -5.34
CA GLY A 58 -4.54 7.93 -5.78
C GLY A 58 -5.98 7.68 -5.37
N ILE A 59 -6.52 8.57 -4.55
CA ILE A 59 -7.95 8.56 -4.21
C ILE A 59 -8.74 9.28 -5.31
N TYR A 60 -9.76 8.58 -5.81
CA TYR A 60 -10.76 9.08 -6.75
C TYR A 60 -12.14 9.07 -6.11
N ARG A 61 -13.17 9.53 -6.82
CA ARG A 61 -14.54 9.61 -6.27
C ARG A 61 -15.16 8.23 -6.02
N ASP A 62 -14.70 7.23 -6.74
CA ASP A 62 -15.25 5.88 -6.88
C ASP A 62 -14.33 4.80 -6.30
N GLY A 63 -13.13 5.17 -5.83
CA GLY A 63 -12.20 4.20 -5.27
C GLY A 63 -10.81 4.76 -5.00
N ALA A 64 -9.93 3.89 -4.50
CA ALA A 64 -8.50 4.14 -4.41
C ALA A 64 -7.75 3.20 -5.36
N VAL A 65 -6.79 3.75 -6.09
CA VAL A 65 -5.84 2.97 -6.88
C VAL A 65 -4.56 2.85 -6.06
N LEU A 66 -4.08 1.63 -5.87
CA LEU A 66 -2.88 1.31 -5.11
C LEU A 66 -1.74 0.96 -6.06
N THR A 67 -0.55 1.47 -5.78
CA THR A 67 0.69 1.17 -6.53
C THR A 67 1.85 0.91 -5.58
N ASP A 68 2.87 0.23 -6.10
CA ASP A 68 4.13 -0.06 -5.41
C ASP A 68 4.00 -0.69 -4.01
N PRO A 69 3.17 -1.73 -3.81
CA PRO A 69 3.01 -2.33 -2.49
C PRO A 69 4.31 -2.99 -2.02
N ILE A 70 4.64 -2.80 -0.75
CA ILE A 70 5.67 -3.58 -0.07
C ILE A 70 5.00 -4.77 0.60
N ILE A 71 5.51 -5.98 0.36
CA ILE A 71 5.09 -7.18 1.09
C ILE A 71 6.22 -7.53 2.05
N MET A 72 6.02 -7.26 3.33
CA MET A 72 6.97 -7.69 4.37
C MET A 72 6.73 -9.15 4.71
N SER A 73 7.80 -9.94 4.76
CA SER A 73 7.80 -11.34 5.19
C SER A 73 8.38 -11.44 6.60
N GLN A 74 7.84 -12.33 7.44
CA GLN A 74 8.47 -12.67 8.74
C GLN A 74 9.75 -13.51 8.60
N ASN A 75 9.95 -14.15 7.44
CA ASN A 75 11.17 -14.88 7.12
C ASN A 75 12.14 -13.97 6.35
N ASN A 76 13.42 -14.04 6.69
CA ASN A 76 14.52 -13.38 5.95
C ASN A 76 14.85 -14.09 4.62
N ASP A 77 13.86 -14.64 3.92
CA ASP A 77 14.04 -15.30 2.61
C ASP A 77 14.13 -14.24 1.49
#